data_AF-A0A0M9G0M1-F1
#
_entry.id   AF-A0A0M9G0M1-F1
#
_cell.length_a   1.000
_cell.length_b   1.000
_cell.length_c   1.000
_cell.angle_alpha   90.00
_cell.angle_beta   90.00
_cell.angle_gamma   90.00
#
_symmetry.space_group_name_H-M   'P 1'
#
loop_
_entity.id
_entity.type
_entity.pdbx_description
1 polymer ?
#
loop_
_entity_poly.entity_id
_entity_poly.type
_entity_poly.pdbx_seq_one_letter_code
_entity_poly.pdbx_strand_id
1 'polypeptide(L)'
;MLTPSTSPPLLPLQEDEVAYTRTPYQEAELRAASTMKEIREYITLVDKLTPGDSPARRLELNNNIRKLETELRSIMLEARRLAVMERRVESYGKLQQQCTTTQQLIRAHYGALVGLQSGATPFSLLDDDAEPTADDGGGRESSGAGGTHYDIAQDQEFQDFFIETRQNDAQIDAALDRIEFGVQRVNDNAQGIHNELHEQRSVLKETDKQVGRNEAQISGMNRRLLKTIKKLGKSRLITYVVLCVILIVLIIVIIFLGKSI
;
A
#
# COMPACT_ATOMS: atom_id res chain seq x y z
N MET A 1 -6.42 2.25 -46.28
CA MET A 1 -5.74 2.75 -45.08
C MET A 1 -6.66 2.52 -43.90
N LEU A 2 -6.30 1.64 -42.97
CA LEU A 2 -6.80 1.51 -41.59
C LEU A 2 -6.11 0.27 -41.00
N THR A 3 -5.15 0.50 -40.11
CA THR A 3 -4.46 -0.53 -39.33
C THR A 3 -5.26 -0.82 -38.06
N PRO A 4 -5.39 -2.08 -37.60
CA PRO A 4 -5.68 -2.35 -36.21
C PRO A 4 -4.37 -2.69 -35.50
N SER A 5 -3.97 -1.76 -34.63
CA SER A 5 -2.93 -1.96 -33.61
C SER A 5 -3.48 -2.91 -32.54
N THR A 6 -3.05 -4.16 -32.58
CA THR A 6 -3.34 -5.14 -31.53
C THR A 6 -2.32 -4.97 -30.41
N SER A 7 -2.68 -4.19 -29.39
CA SER A 7 -1.93 -4.13 -28.13
C SER A 7 -2.35 -5.31 -27.24
N PRO A 8 -1.40 -6.08 -26.66
CA PRO A 8 -1.73 -7.20 -25.79
C PRO A 8 -2.32 -6.73 -24.44
N PRO A 9 -3.18 -7.53 -23.79
CA PRO A 9 -3.77 -7.19 -22.50
C PRO A 9 -2.71 -7.27 -21.41
N LEU A 10 -2.50 -6.16 -20.71
CA LEU A 10 -1.72 -6.10 -19.48
C LEU A 10 -2.44 -6.95 -18.43
N LEU A 11 -1.73 -7.96 -17.92
CA LEU A 11 -2.14 -8.76 -16.76
C LEU A 11 -2.45 -7.84 -15.58
N PRO A 12 -3.53 -8.10 -14.81
CA PRO A 12 -3.74 -7.41 -13.55
C PRO A 12 -2.64 -7.88 -12.61
N LEU A 13 -1.70 -6.99 -12.29
CA LEU A 13 -0.89 -7.14 -11.10
C LEU A 13 -1.87 -7.07 -9.94
N GLN A 14 -2.05 -8.20 -9.28
CA GLN A 14 -2.74 -8.30 -8.02
C GLN A 14 -1.83 -7.61 -7.00
N GLU A 15 -1.99 -6.28 -6.91
CA GLU A 15 -1.35 -5.47 -5.90
C GLU A 15 -2.06 -5.78 -4.59
N ASP A 16 -1.46 -6.67 -3.81
CA ASP A 16 -1.78 -6.81 -2.40
C ASP A 16 -1.81 -5.40 -1.80
N GLU A 17 -2.96 -5.08 -1.22
CA GLU A 17 -3.27 -3.82 -0.55
C GLU A 17 -2.38 -3.71 0.72
N VAL A 18 -1.09 -3.46 0.52
CA VAL A 18 -0.17 -3.15 1.62
C VAL A 18 -0.44 -1.70 1.97
N ALA A 19 -1.50 -1.47 2.75
CA ALA A 19 -1.59 -0.27 3.55
C ALA A 19 -0.24 -0.11 4.26
N TYR A 20 0.53 0.91 3.89
CA TYR A 20 1.82 1.21 4.51
C TYR A 20 1.53 1.79 5.90
N THR A 21 0.95 0.97 6.77
CA THR A 21 0.89 1.22 8.19
C THR A 21 2.31 1.33 8.68
N ARG A 22 2.64 2.43 9.35
CA ARG A 22 3.92 2.65 10.02
C ARG A 22 4.42 1.33 10.60
N THR A 23 5.67 0.96 10.30
CA THR A 23 6.13 -0.32 10.81
C THR A 23 6.12 -0.27 12.34
N PRO A 24 5.74 -1.35 13.03
CA PRO A 24 5.74 -1.38 14.48
C PRO A 24 7.04 -0.85 15.09
N TYR A 25 8.19 -1.14 14.46
CA TYR A 25 9.48 -0.59 14.86
C TYR A 25 9.55 0.95 14.78
N GLN A 26 9.12 1.55 13.66
CA GLN A 26 9.14 3.01 13.49
C GLN A 26 8.28 3.72 14.53
N GLU A 27 7.15 3.12 14.93
CA GLU A 27 6.31 3.66 15.99
C GLU A 27 6.99 3.59 17.36
N ALA A 28 7.66 2.48 17.66
CA ALA A 28 8.45 2.34 18.87
C ALA A 28 9.64 3.31 18.90
N GLU A 29 10.31 3.53 17.76
CA GLU A 29 11.41 4.49 17.59
C GLU A 29 10.95 5.92 17.87
N LEU A 30 9.83 6.36 17.30
CA LEU A 30 9.28 7.69 17.55
C LEU A 30 8.84 7.87 19.01
N ARG A 31 8.21 6.86 19.63
CA ARG A 31 7.84 6.88 21.05
C ARG A 31 9.07 7.00 21.94
N ALA A 32 10.13 6.23 21.66
CA ALA A 32 11.40 6.31 22.38
C ALA A 32 12.05 7.69 22.23
N ALA A 33 12.11 8.23 21.00
CA ALA A 33 12.66 9.56 20.72
C ALA A 33 11.90 10.67 21.45
N SER A 34 10.57 10.60 21.47
CA SER A 34 9.72 11.56 22.20
C SER A 34 9.94 11.47 23.71
N THR A 35 10.02 10.26 24.27
CA THR A 35 10.28 10.04 25.69
C THR A 35 11.67 10.56 26.09
N MET A 36 12.70 10.32 25.28
CA MET A 36 14.05 10.85 25.50
C MET A 36 14.07 12.38 25.50
N LYS A 37 13.32 13.01 24.58
CA LYS A 37 13.18 14.46 24.52
C LYS A 37 12.57 15.01 25.80
N GLU A 38 11.46 14.44 26.27
CA GLU A 38 10.80 14.86 27.51
C GLU A 38 11.73 14.74 28.73
N ILE A 39 12.48 13.63 28.84
CA ILE A 39 13.48 13.46 29.90
C ILE A 39 14.52 14.60 29.88
N ARG A 40 15.07 14.92 28.71
CA ARG A 40 16.09 15.97 28.54
C ARG A 40 15.51 17.36 28.83
N GLU A 41 14.26 17.61 28.48
CA GLU A 41 13.55 18.85 28.86
C GLU A 41 13.39 18.95 30.38
N TYR A 42 12.99 17.86 31.05
CA TYR A 42 12.91 17.86 32.51
C TYR A 42 14.26 18.05 33.19
N ILE A 43 15.35 17.47 32.67
CA ILE A 43 16.72 17.72 33.17
C ILE A 43 17.06 19.20 33.04
N THR A 44 16.79 19.79 31.87
CA THR A 44 17.03 21.22 31.62
C THR A 44 16.21 22.11 32.57
N LEU A 45 14.97 21.71 32.90
CA LEU A 45 14.14 22.41 33.88
C LEU A 45 14.70 22.30 35.30
N VAL A 46 15.24 21.15 35.69
CA VAL A 46 15.89 20.94 36.99
C VAL A 46 17.14 21.80 37.13
N ASP A 47 17.93 21.94 36.07
CA ASP A 47 19.13 22.77 36.07
C ASP A 47 18.82 24.27 36.19
N LYS A 48 17.68 24.70 35.63
CA LYS A 48 17.18 26.07 35.77
C LYS A 48 16.64 26.40 37.17
N LEU A 49 16.39 25.39 38.01
CA LEU A 49 15.95 25.62 39.39
C LEU A 49 17.11 26.06 40.27
N THR A 50 16.97 27.23 40.87
CA THR A 50 17.89 27.78 41.85
C THR A 50 17.71 27.10 43.23
N PRO A 51 18.70 27.21 44.14
CA PRO A 51 18.57 26.69 45.50
C PRO A 51 17.45 27.33 46.33
N GLY A 52 16.94 28.49 45.92
CA GLY A 52 15.82 29.17 46.56
C GLY A 52 14.44 28.69 46.08
N ASP A 53 14.39 27.86 45.04
CA ASP A 53 13.14 27.32 44.52
C ASP A 53 12.58 26.19 45.39
N SER A 54 11.25 26.02 45.36
CA SER A 54 10.54 25.05 46.20
C SER A 54 11.12 23.64 46.05
N PRO A 55 11.57 23.00 47.16
CA PRO A 55 12.14 21.65 47.11
C PRO A 55 11.11 20.62 46.63
N ALA A 56 9.81 20.88 46.83
CA ALA A 56 8.73 20.04 46.34
C ALA A 56 8.71 19.98 44.80
N ARG A 57 8.94 21.10 44.13
CA ARG A 57 8.97 21.17 42.65
C ARG A 57 10.15 20.40 42.08
N ARG A 58 11.33 20.51 42.70
CA ARG A 58 12.51 19.73 42.31
C ARG A 58 12.27 18.23 42.47
N LEU A 59 11.63 17.82 43.58
CA LEU A 59 11.26 16.43 43.82
C LEU A 59 10.26 15.91 42.78
N GLU A 60 9.27 16.71 42.40
CA GLU A 60 8.28 16.36 41.37
C GLU A 60 8.93 16.11 40.01
N LEU A 61 9.79 17.03 39.55
CA LEU A 61 10.53 16.86 38.28
C LEU A 61 11.39 15.59 38.30
N ASN A 62 12.05 15.32 39.41
CA ASN A 62 12.86 14.10 39.57
C ASN A 62 12.01 12.82 39.53
N ASN A 63 10.82 12.83 40.12
CA ASN A 63 9.90 11.71 40.06
C ASN A 63 9.38 11.47 38.64
N ASN A 64 9.10 12.55 37.89
CA ASN A 64 8.71 12.47 36.49
C ASN A 64 9.82 11.88 35.62
N ILE A 65 11.07 12.30 35.82
CA ILE A 65 12.23 11.74 35.11
C ILE A 65 12.37 10.24 35.37
N ARG A 66 12.24 9.80 36.64
CA ARG A 66 12.30 8.37 36.98
C ARG A 66 11.19 7.57 36.31
N LYS A 67 9.96 8.11 36.29
CA LYS A 67 8.83 7.47 35.61
C LYS A 67 9.11 7.31 34.12
N LEU A 68 9.54 8.38 33.45
CA LEU A 68 9.85 8.34 32.03
C LEU A 68 11.06 7.45 31.72
N GLU A 69 12.04 7.37 32.62
CA GLU A 69 13.16 6.44 32.47
C GLU A 69 12.68 4.97 32.47
N THR A 70 11.77 4.61 33.37
CA THR A 70 11.19 3.26 33.39
C THR A 70 10.37 2.96 32.13
N GLU A 71 9.63 3.94 31.64
CA GLU A 71 8.88 3.84 30.39
C GLU A 71 9.79 3.69 29.18
N LEU A 72 10.84 4.52 29.08
CA LEU A 72 11.85 4.44 28.03
C LEU A 72 12.51 3.06 27.98
N ARG A 73 12.84 2.46 29.12
CA ARG A 73 13.40 1.10 29.17
C ARG A 73 12.43 0.07 28.58
N SER A 74 11.14 0.17 28.89
CA SER A 74 10.12 -0.71 28.33
C SER A 74 10.03 -0.56 26.80
N ILE A 75 9.99 0.69 26.31
CA ILE A 75 9.91 0.98 24.87
C ILE A 75 11.18 0.49 24.15
N MET A 76 12.37 0.64 24.74
CA MET A 76 13.63 0.17 24.15
C MET A 76 13.68 -1.36 24.02
N LEU A 77 13.12 -2.10 24.98
CA LEU A 77 13.02 -3.57 24.89
C LEU A 77 12.06 -3.99 23.76
N GLU A 78 10.93 -3.30 23.64
CA GLU A 78 9.98 -3.48 22.54
C GLU A 78 10.64 -3.17 21.19
N ALA A 79 11.28 -2.01 21.06
CA ALA A 79 11.99 -1.57 19.86
C ALA A 79 13.09 -2.57 19.45
N ARG A 80 13.85 -3.12 20.41
CA ARG A 80 14.87 -4.16 20.13
C ARG A 80 14.25 -5.39 19.50
N ARG A 81 13.14 -5.89 20.06
CA ARG A 81 12.44 -7.07 19.54
C ARG A 81 11.94 -6.80 18.12
N LEU A 82 11.32 -5.64 17.90
CA LEU A 82 10.78 -5.24 16.61
C LEU A 82 11.89 -5.03 15.56
N ALA A 83 13.04 -4.47 15.95
CA ALA A 83 14.19 -4.30 15.08
C ALA A 83 14.73 -5.63 14.55
N VAL A 84 14.77 -6.67 15.40
CA VAL A 84 15.18 -8.02 14.98
C VAL A 84 14.16 -8.63 14.03
N MET A 85 12.86 -8.49 14.33
CA MET A 85 11.79 -9.01 13.49
C MET A 85 11.75 -8.35 12.10
N GLU A 86 11.98 -7.05 12.03
CA GLU A 86 11.96 -6.25 10.80
C GLU A 86 13.33 -6.13 10.11
N ARG A 87 14.38 -6.75 10.66
CA ARG A 87 15.77 -6.67 10.20
C ARG A 87 16.34 -5.23 10.14
N ARG A 88 15.91 -4.36 11.07
CA ARG A 88 16.35 -2.96 11.21
C ARG A 88 17.35 -2.77 12.35
N VAL A 89 18.29 -3.70 12.50
CA VAL A 89 19.25 -3.71 13.62
C VAL A 89 20.16 -2.48 13.62
N GLU A 90 20.51 -1.96 12.43
CA GLU A 90 21.33 -0.75 12.29
C GLU A 90 20.63 0.51 12.81
N SER A 91 19.35 0.70 12.45
CA SER A 91 18.53 1.81 12.95
C SER A 91 18.40 1.73 14.47
N TYR A 92 18.21 0.53 15.02
CA TYR A 92 18.15 0.34 16.46
C TYR A 92 19.48 0.68 17.15
N GLY A 93 20.62 0.42 16.50
CA GLY A 93 21.93 0.82 17.00
C GLY A 93 22.03 2.33 17.23
N LYS A 94 21.53 3.15 16.29
CA LYS A 94 21.47 4.61 16.43
C LYS A 94 20.56 5.03 17.59
N LEU A 95 19.36 4.43 17.67
CA LEU A 95 18.42 4.70 18.77
C LEU A 95 19.02 4.33 20.14
N GLN A 96 19.72 3.20 20.22
CA GLN A 96 20.40 2.75 21.43
C GLN A 96 21.53 3.68 21.84
N GLN A 97 22.30 4.21 20.89
CA GLN A 97 23.33 5.22 21.16
C GLN A 97 22.69 6.46 21.82
N GLN A 98 21.60 6.99 21.25
CA GLN A 98 20.89 8.15 21.81
C GLN A 98 20.26 7.86 23.18
N CYS A 99 19.74 6.65 23.39
CA CYS A 99 19.24 6.21 24.68
C CYS A 99 20.36 6.16 25.72
N THR A 100 21.55 5.66 25.34
CA THR A 100 22.71 5.58 26.22
C THR A 100 23.18 6.98 26.63
N THR A 101 23.28 7.91 25.68
CA THR A 101 23.59 9.32 25.96
C THR A 101 22.58 9.92 26.93
N THR A 102 21.28 9.69 26.71
CA THR A 102 20.22 10.17 27.61
C THR A 102 20.36 9.57 29.03
N GLN A 103 20.68 8.27 29.15
CA GLN A 103 20.93 7.63 30.45
C GLN A 103 22.18 8.16 31.15
N GLN A 104 23.24 8.46 30.39
CA GLN A 104 24.45 9.07 30.93
C GLN A 104 24.16 10.46 31.51
N LEU A 105 23.32 11.26 30.85
CA LEU A 105 22.83 12.54 31.38
C LEU A 105 22.04 12.33 32.68
N ILE A 106 21.07 11.40 32.71
CA ILE A 106 20.37 11.07 33.95
C ILE A 106 21.37 10.69 35.06
N ARG A 107 22.36 9.84 34.76
CA ARG A 107 23.36 9.44 35.75
C ARG A 107 24.26 10.60 36.20
N ALA A 108 24.64 11.51 35.32
CA ALA A 108 25.44 12.67 35.70
C ALA A 108 24.68 13.58 36.68
N HIS A 109 23.40 13.84 36.43
CA HIS A 109 22.59 14.73 37.27
C HIS A 109 22.05 14.05 38.55
N TYR A 110 21.77 12.74 38.51
CA TYR A 110 21.14 12.02 39.62
C TYR A 110 22.02 10.99 40.31
N GLY A 111 22.98 10.39 39.59
CA GLY A 111 23.94 9.45 40.14
C GLY A 111 24.93 10.09 41.11
N ALA A 112 25.27 11.37 40.89
CA ALA A 112 26.08 12.15 41.83
C ALA A 112 25.39 12.36 43.19
N LEU A 113 24.05 12.38 43.24
CA LEU A 113 23.27 12.46 44.48
C LEU A 113 23.12 11.12 45.21
N VAL A 114 23.32 9.99 44.50
CA VAL A 114 23.13 8.62 45.02
C VAL A 114 24.48 7.92 45.29
N GLY A 115 25.61 8.63 45.13
CA GLY A 115 26.98 8.16 45.37
C GLY A 115 27.34 7.74 46.81
N LEU A 116 26.36 7.41 47.65
CA LEU A 116 26.58 6.70 48.92
C LEU A 116 26.12 5.23 48.90
N GLN A 117 25.46 4.74 47.84
CA GLN A 117 25.12 3.32 47.73
C GLN A 117 24.84 2.90 46.28
N SER A 118 25.34 1.73 45.90
CA SER A 118 25.02 1.01 44.66
C SER A 118 25.95 1.27 43.46
N GLY A 119 27.21 0.86 43.63
CA GLY A 119 28.04 0.40 42.51
C GLY A 119 27.50 -0.92 41.98
N ALA A 120 26.61 -0.86 40.99
CA ALA A 120 26.28 -1.96 40.09
C ALA A 120 25.52 -1.39 38.88
N THR A 121 26.19 -1.28 37.73
CA THR A 121 25.54 -1.13 36.43
C THR A 121 24.85 -2.44 36.06
N PRO A 122 23.51 -2.51 35.92
CA PRO A 122 22.82 -3.77 35.60
C PRO A 122 22.88 -4.16 34.12
N PHE A 123 23.57 -3.38 33.28
CA PHE A 123 23.61 -3.61 31.82
C PHE A 123 24.83 -4.42 31.36
N SER A 124 25.77 -4.75 32.25
CA SER A 124 26.99 -5.52 31.91
C SER A 124 26.86 -7.03 32.09
N LEU A 125 25.64 -7.58 32.24
CA LEU A 125 25.44 -8.99 32.65
C LEU A 125 25.00 -9.92 31.52
N LEU A 126 25.41 -9.65 30.27
CA LEU A 126 25.18 -10.56 29.14
C LEU A 126 26.37 -10.66 28.16
N ASP A 127 27.60 -10.47 28.66
CA ASP A 127 28.82 -10.98 27.99
C ASP A 127 29.62 -11.74 29.06
N ASP A 128 29.37 -13.04 29.13
CA ASP A 128 30.04 -14.00 30.02
C ASP A 128 30.99 -14.82 29.16
N ASP A 129 32.22 -14.33 28.99
CA ASP A 129 33.42 -15.09 28.59
C ASP A 129 34.67 -14.17 28.64
N ALA A 130 34.95 -13.59 29.81
CA ALA A 130 36.23 -12.93 30.05
C ALA A 130 36.74 -13.21 31.48
N GLU A 131 37.87 -13.91 31.55
CA GLU A 131 38.54 -14.34 32.78
C GLU A 131 38.87 -13.18 33.75
N PRO A 132 38.90 -13.44 35.07
CA PRO A 132 39.19 -12.42 36.06
C PRO A 132 40.70 -12.26 36.25
N THR A 133 41.27 -11.17 35.74
CA THR A 133 42.56 -10.66 36.24
C THR A 133 42.30 -9.64 37.34
N ALA A 134 42.66 -10.03 38.55
CA ALA A 134 42.83 -9.11 39.67
C ALA A 134 44.07 -8.26 39.42
N ASP A 135 43.93 -6.93 39.33
CA ASP A 135 44.99 -6.04 39.78
C ASP A 135 44.53 -4.59 40.03
N ASP A 136 45.14 -4.07 41.08
CA ASP A 136 45.54 -2.70 41.39
C ASP A 136 44.52 -1.60 41.74
N GLY A 137 44.84 -0.99 42.89
CA GLY A 137 44.20 0.18 43.44
C GLY A 137 44.61 1.45 42.70
N GLY A 138 43.64 2.35 42.56
CA GLY A 138 43.89 3.68 42.04
C GLY A 138 42.85 4.65 42.58
N GLY A 139 43.16 5.24 43.74
CA GLY A 139 42.45 6.42 44.23
C GLY A 139 42.51 7.52 43.17
N ARG A 140 41.35 7.84 42.58
CA ARG A 140 41.16 9.07 41.82
C ARG A 140 40.26 9.98 42.63
N GLU A 141 40.89 11.05 43.10
CA GLU A 141 40.26 12.24 43.63
C GLU A 141 39.19 12.72 42.65
N SER A 142 37.92 12.51 43.01
CA SER A 142 36.77 13.15 42.37
C SER A 142 36.79 14.62 42.78
N SER A 143 37.53 15.39 42.00
CA SER A 143 37.57 16.83 42.03
C SER A 143 36.25 17.37 41.46
N GLY A 144 35.60 18.24 42.24
CA GLY A 144 34.73 19.28 41.69
C GLY A 144 33.29 18.87 41.40
N ALA A 145 32.46 18.97 42.42
CA ALA A 145 31.06 19.32 42.28
C ALA A 145 30.91 20.64 41.49
N GLY A 146 30.86 20.55 40.18
CA GLY A 146 30.40 21.59 39.28
C GLY A 146 29.24 20.99 38.50
N GLY A 147 28.01 21.33 38.89
CA GLY A 147 26.82 20.97 38.12
C GLY A 147 26.94 21.59 36.74
N THR A 148 27.38 20.79 35.77
CA THR A 148 27.34 21.15 34.35
C THR A 148 25.89 21.29 33.98
N HIS A 149 25.43 22.54 33.86
CA HIS A 149 24.09 22.88 33.41
C HIS A 149 23.94 22.35 31.98
N TYR A 150 23.11 21.31 31.80
CA TYR A 150 22.82 20.74 30.50
C TYR A 150 21.71 21.56 29.84
N ASP A 151 21.92 21.93 28.58
CA ASP A 151 20.90 22.60 27.76
C ASP A 151 20.63 21.75 26.53
N ILE A 152 19.38 21.27 26.42
CA ILE A 152 18.90 20.54 25.25
C ILE A 152 19.04 21.35 23.95
N ALA A 153 19.12 22.68 24.02
CA ALA A 153 19.37 23.53 22.86
C ALA A 153 20.82 23.44 22.34
N GLN A 154 21.76 22.96 23.16
CA GLN A 154 23.16 22.79 22.77
C GLN A 154 23.49 21.37 22.28
N ASP A 155 22.59 20.41 22.48
CA ASP A 155 22.75 19.03 22.01
C ASP A 155 22.29 18.89 20.55
N GLN A 156 23.14 19.39 19.64
CA GLN A 156 22.84 19.45 18.21
C GLN A 156 22.64 18.05 17.60
N GLU A 157 23.39 17.05 18.05
CA GLU A 157 23.30 15.67 17.54
C GLU A 157 21.91 15.06 17.80
N PHE A 158 21.35 15.26 19.00
CA PHE A 158 20.01 14.77 19.31
C PHE A 158 18.92 15.54 18.57
N GLN A 159 19.08 16.85 18.39
CA GLN A 159 18.13 17.65 17.61
C GLN A 159 18.09 17.18 16.16
N ASP A 160 19.26 16.96 15.54
CA ASP A 160 19.37 16.46 14.17
C ASP A 160 18.71 15.08 14.04
N PHE A 161 18.97 14.15 14.97
CA PHE A 161 18.31 12.85 15.02
C PHE A 161 16.79 12.97 15.12
N PHE A 162 16.29 13.77 16.08
CA PHE A 162 14.85 13.92 16.29
C PHE A 162 14.14 14.56 15.09
N ILE A 163 14.79 15.55 14.45
CA ILE A 163 14.29 16.20 13.23
C ILE A 163 14.28 15.19 12.08
N GLU A 164 15.33 14.40 11.89
CA GLU A 164 15.41 13.36 10.86
C GLU A 164 14.28 12.33 11.03
N THR A 165 14.08 11.80 12.24
CA THR A 165 13.00 10.84 12.53
C THR A 165 11.63 11.45 12.19
N ARG A 166 11.39 12.70 12.56
CA ARG A 166 10.12 13.39 12.29
C ARG A 166 9.92 13.73 10.81
N GLN A 167 10.97 14.12 10.11
CA GLN A 167 10.89 14.42 8.67
C GLN A 167 10.63 13.16 7.85
N ASN A 168 11.28 12.05 8.22
CA ASN A 168 11.04 10.76 7.59
C ASN A 168 9.56 10.36 7.74
N ASP A 169 9.01 10.55 8.93
CA ASP A 169 7.59 10.31 9.23
C ASP A 169 6.65 11.16 8.35
N ALA A 170 6.90 12.47 8.27
CA ALA A 170 6.09 13.36 7.43
C ALA A 170 6.17 13.04 5.92
N GLN A 171 7.32 12.54 5.45
CA GLN A 171 7.47 12.10 4.06
C GLN A 171 6.68 10.82 3.77
N ILE A 172 6.62 9.90 4.74
CA ILE A 172 5.83 8.68 4.63
C ILE A 172 4.34 9.03 4.55
N ASP A 173 3.84 9.90 5.42
CA ASP A 173 2.44 10.34 5.40
C ASP A 173 2.06 11.00 4.07
N ALA A 174 2.91 11.89 3.55
CA ALA A 174 2.66 12.51 2.24
C ALA A 174 2.67 11.50 1.08
N ALA A 175 3.46 10.43 1.19
CA ALA A 175 3.45 9.35 0.22
C ALA A 175 2.17 8.50 0.32
N LEU A 176 1.66 8.27 1.54
CA LEU A 176 0.41 7.56 1.79
C LEU A 176 -0.80 8.30 1.20
N ASP A 177 -0.92 9.60 1.41
CA ASP A 177 -1.99 10.42 0.83
C ASP A 177 -2.01 10.30 -0.71
N ARG A 178 -0.83 10.26 -1.32
CA ARG A 178 -0.70 10.10 -2.77
C ARG A 178 -1.14 8.71 -3.25
N ILE A 179 -0.85 7.66 -2.47
CA ILE A 179 -1.29 6.30 -2.76
C ILE A 179 -2.80 6.20 -2.60
N GLU A 180 -3.37 6.75 -1.52
CA GLU A 180 -4.82 6.78 -1.30
C GLU A 180 -5.55 7.42 -2.49
N PHE A 181 -5.09 8.58 -2.94
CA PHE A 181 -5.65 9.23 -4.13
C PHE A 181 -5.50 8.38 -5.40
N GLY A 182 -4.38 7.66 -5.54
CA GLY A 182 -4.14 6.72 -6.62
C GLY A 182 -5.13 5.56 -6.62
N VAL A 183 -5.34 4.94 -5.46
CA VAL A 183 -6.28 3.82 -5.26
C VAL A 183 -7.71 4.27 -5.52
N GLN A 184 -8.10 5.44 -5.01
CA GLN A 184 -9.42 6.00 -5.26
C GLN A 184 -9.67 6.19 -6.76
N ARG A 185 -8.69 6.74 -7.49
CA ARG A 185 -8.79 6.90 -8.94
C ARG A 185 -8.88 5.56 -9.68
N VAL A 186 -8.18 4.52 -9.22
CA VAL A 186 -8.29 3.18 -9.80
C VAL A 186 -9.68 2.59 -9.54
N ASN A 187 -10.23 2.76 -8.35
CA ASN A 187 -11.59 2.34 -8.01
C ASN A 187 -12.63 3.07 -8.89
N ASP A 188 -12.52 4.39 -9.03
CA ASP A 188 -13.40 5.19 -9.89
C ASP A 188 -13.33 4.71 -11.36
N ASN A 189 -12.12 4.42 -11.86
CA ASN A 189 -11.95 3.85 -13.20
C ASN A 189 -12.57 2.46 -13.32
N ALA A 190 -12.39 1.59 -12.32
CA ALA A 190 -12.96 0.25 -12.30
C ALA A 190 -14.49 0.29 -12.30
N GLN A 191 -15.09 1.19 -11.53
CA GLN A 191 -16.54 1.44 -11.55
C GLN A 191 -16.99 2.00 -12.90
N GLY A 192 -16.23 2.92 -13.49
CA GLY A 192 -16.48 3.43 -14.84
C GLY A 192 -16.49 2.32 -15.89
N ILE A 193 -15.48 1.44 -15.87
CA ILE A 193 -15.41 0.26 -16.75
C ILE A 193 -16.59 -0.68 -16.50
N HIS A 194 -16.95 -0.93 -15.25
CA HIS A 194 -18.08 -1.79 -14.91
C HIS A 194 -19.40 -1.25 -15.49
N ASN A 195 -19.64 0.04 -15.36
CA ASN A 195 -20.83 0.71 -15.89
C ASN A 195 -20.85 0.67 -17.42
N GLU A 196 -19.73 0.96 -18.08
CA GLU A 196 -19.59 0.91 -19.54
C GLU A 196 -19.82 -0.53 -20.06
N LEU A 197 -19.27 -1.55 -19.39
CA LEU A 197 -19.51 -2.95 -19.76
C LEU A 197 -20.99 -3.33 -19.60
N HIS A 198 -21.66 -2.81 -18.57
CA HIS A 198 -23.10 -3.04 -18.38
C HIS A 198 -23.92 -2.37 -19.50
N GLU A 199 -23.56 -1.14 -19.90
CA GLU A 199 -24.18 -0.44 -21.02
C GLU A 199 -23.95 -1.17 -22.35
N GLN A 200 -22.71 -1.57 -22.63
CA GLN A 200 -22.37 -2.37 -23.82
C GLN A 200 -23.12 -3.70 -23.87
N ARG A 201 -23.36 -4.36 -22.73
CA ARG A 201 -24.18 -5.57 -22.66
C ARG A 201 -25.63 -5.31 -23.04
N SER A 202 -26.17 -4.15 -22.67
CA SER A 202 -27.52 -3.73 -23.07
C SER A 202 -27.59 -3.50 -24.58
N VAL A 203 -26.60 -2.79 -25.14
CA VAL A 203 -26.50 -2.53 -26.58
C VAL A 203 -26.35 -3.82 -27.39
N LEU A 204 -25.55 -4.78 -26.91
CA LEU A 204 -25.40 -6.09 -27.55
C LEU A 204 -26.72 -6.87 -27.58
N LYS A 205 -27.51 -6.85 -26.50
CA LYS A 205 -28.84 -7.49 -26.49
C LYS A 205 -29.80 -6.89 -27.51
N GLU A 206 -29.81 -5.57 -27.68
CA GLU A 206 -30.65 -4.94 -28.71
C GLU A 206 -30.12 -5.23 -30.12
N THR A 207 -28.80 -5.31 -30.29
CA THR A 207 -28.17 -5.72 -31.56
C THR A 207 -28.57 -7.16 -31.94
N ASP A 208 -28.49 -8.12 -31.01
CA ASP A 208 -28.92 -9.50 -31.23
C ASP A 208 -30.40 -9.58 -31.63
N LYS A 209 -31.24 -8.76 -30.99
CA LYS A 209 -32.67 -8.67 -31.33
C LYS A 209 -32.89 -8.13 -32.74
N GLN A 210 -32.11 -7.15 -33.17
CA GLN A 210 -32.15 -6.63 -34.54
C GLN A 210 -31.64 -7.65 -35.55
N VAL A 211 -30.55 -8.35 -35.25
CA VAL A 211 -30.02 -9.45 -36.08
C VAL A 211 -31.08 -10.55 -36.24
N GLY A 212 -31.71 -10.98 -35.15
CA GLY A 212 -32.78 -11.99 -35.20
C GLY A 212 -33.99 -11.54 -36.03
N ARG A 213 -34.37 -10.26 -35.98
CA ARG A 213 -35.42 -9.68 -36.85
C ARG A 213 -35.00 -9.71 -38.32
N ASN A 214 -33.77 -9.31 -38.62
CA ASN A 214 -33.24 -9.30 -39.99
C ASN A 214 -33.14 -10.72 -40.56
N GLU A 215 -32.68 -11.69 -39.76
CA GLU A 215 -32.62 -13.09 -40.16
C GLU A 215 -34.02 -13.66 -40.44
N ALA A 216 -35.01 -13.35 -39.59
CA ALA A 216 -36.39 -13.72 -39.83
C ALA A 216 -36.96 -13.10 -41.13
N GLN A 217 -36.62 -11.83 -41.43
CA GLN A 217 -36.98 -11.18 -42.67
C GLN A 217 -36.33 -11.82 -43.89
N ILE A 218 -35.02 -12.11 -43.83
CA ILE A 218 -34.26 -12.77 -44.90
C ILE A 218 -34.81 -14.18 -45.15
N SER A 219 -35.05 -14.96 -44.10
CA SER A 219 -35.67 -16.29 -44.20
C SER A 219 -37.06 -16.21 -44.83
N GLY A 220 -37.87 -15.23 -44.43
CA GLY A 220 -39.17 -14.95 -45.01
C GLY A 220 -39.10 -14.60 -46.50
N MET A 221 -38.16 -13.73 -46.89
CA MET A 221 -37.90 -13.36 -48.28
C MET A 221 -37.44 -14.57 -49.10
N ASN A 222 -36.49 -15.35 -48.60
CA ASN A 222 -35.99 -16.54 -49.28
C ASN A 222 -37.12 -17.56 -49.51
N ARG A 223 -37.99 -17.78 -48.50
CA ARG A 223 -39.17 -18.65 -48.64
C ARG A 223 -40.18 -18.12 -49.66
N ARG A 224 -40.38 -16.80 -49.74
CA ARG A 224 -41.21 -16.16 -50.78
C ARG A 224 -40.59 -16.35 -52.17
N LEU A 225 -39.29 -16.16 -52.29
CA LEU A 225 -38.53 -16.29 -53.54
C LEU A 225 -38.58 -17.73 -54.07
N LEU A 226 -38.35 -18.73 -53.21
CA LEU A 226 -38.53 -20.16 -53.52
C LEU A 226 -39.95 -20.48 -53.97
N LYS A 227 -40.99 -19.93 -53.31
CA LYS A 227 -42.38 -20.09 -53.75
C LYS A 227 -42.60 -19.47 -55.13
N THR A 228 -42.04 -18.30 -55.41
CA THR A 228 -42.14 -17.64 -56.72
C THR A 228 -41.44 -18.44 -57.81
N ILE A 229 -40.23 -18.94 -57.57
CA ILE A 229 -39.51 -19.83 -58.49
C ILE A 229 -40.34 -21.10 -58.77
N LYS A 230 -40.92 -21.72 -57.74
CA LYS A 230 -41.76 -22.91 -57.90
C LYS A 230 -43.04 -22.63 -58.69
N LYS A 231 -43.66 -21.46 -58.50
CA LYS A 231 -44.82 -21.01 -59.31
C LYS A 231 -44.43 -20.77 -60.77
N LEU A 232 -43.31 -20.09 -61.03
CA LEU A 232 -42.79 -19.86 -62.38
C LEU A 232 -42.43 -21.17 -63.08
N GLY A 233 -41.82 -22.12 -62.36
CA GLY A 233 -41.51 -23.45 -62.89
C GLY A 233 -42.76 -24.22 -63.31
N LYS A 234 -43.81 -24.21 -62.48
CA LYS A 234 -45.12 -24.82 -62.83
C LYS A 234 -45.78 -24.16 -64.03
N SER A 235 -45.72 -22.82 -64.11
CA SER A 235 -46.26 -22.08 -65.25
C SER A 235 -45.54 -22.43 -66.55
N ARG A 236 -44.20 -22.51 -66.54
CA ARG A 236 -43.42 -22.91 -67.72
C ARG A 236 -43.76 -24.33 -68.15
N LEU A 237 -43.95 -25.26 -67.21
CA LEU A 237 -44.34 -26.64 -67.49
C LEU A 237 -45.69 -26.70 -68.22
N ILE A 238 -46.67 -25.91 -67.77
CA ILE A 238 -47.97 -25.77 -68.44
C ILE A 238 -47.78 -25.20 -69.85
N THR A 239 -46.96 -24.17 -70.02
CA THR A 239 -46.67 -23.59 -71.34
C THR A 239 -46.05 -24.63 -72.28
N TYR A 240 -45.08 -25.43 -71.82
CA TYR A 240 -44.49 -26.50 -72.63
C TYR A 240 -45.51 -27.57 -73.03
N VAL A 241 -46.38 -28.01 -72.10
CA VAL A 241 -47.44 -28.98 -72.39
C VAL A 241 -48.39 -28.44 -73.46
N VAL A 242 -48.85 -27.19 -73.34
CA VAL A 242 -49.73 -26.56 -74.33
C VAL A 242 -49.04 -26.48 -75.70
N LEU A 243 -47.75 -26.12 -75.73
CA LEU A 243 -46.99 -26.02 -76.97
C LEU A 243 -46.79 -27.40 -77.64
N CYS A 244 -46.55 -28.46 -76.86
CA CYS A 244 -46.53 -29.84 -77.34
C CYS A 244 -47.87 -30.28 -77.92
N VAL A 245 -49.00 -29.94 -77.27
CA VAL A 245 -50.34 -30.27 -77.78
C VAL A 245 -50.59 -29.60 -79.13
N ILE A 246 -50.24 -28.32 -79.28
CA ILE A 246 -50.37 -27.60 -80.55
C ILE A 246 -49.53 -28.27 -81.65
N LEU A 247 -48.31 -28.68 -81.32
CA LEU A 247 -47.43 -29.41 -82.26
C LEU A 247 -48.04 -30.74 -82.71
N ILE A 248 -48.60 -31.52 -81.77
CA ILE A 248 -49.25 -32.80 -82.10
C ILE A 248 -50.46 -32.57 -83.02
N VAL A 249 -51.29 -31.55 -82.72
CA VAL A 249 -52.45 -31.21 -83.56
C VAL A 249 -52.00 -30.83 -84.97
N LEU A 250 -50.94 -30.02 -85.12
CA LEU A 250 -50.39 -29.67 -86.43
C LEU A 250 -49.91 -30.90 -87.21
N ILE A 251 -49.21 -31.82 -86.55
CA ILE A 251 -48.76 -33.07 -87.18
C ILE A 251 -49.95 -33.90 -87.66
N ILE A 252 -50.99 -34.05 -86.84
CA ILE A 252 -52.21 -34.80 -87.20
C ILE A 252 -52.89 -34.15 -88.42
N VAL A 253 -53.02 -32.83 -88.44
CA VAL A 253 -53.62 -32.09 -89.56
C VAL A 253 -52.81 -32.32 -90.84
N ILE A 254 -51.48 -32.25 -90.78
CA ILE A 254 -50.61 -32.49 -91.95
C ILE A 254 -50.76 -33.93 -92.45
N ILE A 255 -50.80 -34.93 -91.55
CA ILE A 255 -50.97 -36.34 -91.93
C ILE A 255 -52.34 -36.55 -92.58
N PHE A 256 -53.41 -35.97 -92.03
CA PHE A 256 -54.74 -36.08 -92.62
C PHE A 256 -54.85 -35.38 -93.97
N LEU A 257 -54.27 -34.19 -94.12
CA LEU A 257 -54.24 -33.47 -95.41
C LEU A 257 -53.43 -34.25 -96.46
N GLY A 258 -52.25 -34.74 -96.08
CA GLY A 258 -51.38 -35.50 -96.98
C GLY A 258 -51.90 -36.89 -97.35
N LYS A 259 -52.82 -37.45 -96.55
CA LYS A 259 -53.49 -38.73 -96.82
C LYS A 259 -54.79 -38.55 -97.62
N SER A 260 -55.27 -37.31 -97.77
CA SER A 260 -56.48 -36.95 -98.55
C SER A 260 -56.16 -36.42 -99.96
N ILE A 261 -54.89 -36.44 -100.36
CA ILE A 261 -54.37 -36.22 -101.71
C ILE A 261 -53.93 -37.57 -102.26
#